data_AF-A0ABD5VXN2-F1
#
_entry.id   AF-A0ABD5VXN2-F1
#
_cell.length_a   1.000
_cell.length_b   1.000
_cell.length_c   1.000
_cell.angle_alpha   90.00
_cell.angle_beta   90.00
_cell.angle_gamma   90.00
#
_symmetry.space_group_name_H-M   'P 1'
#
loop_
_entity.id
_entity.type
_entity.pdbx_description
1 polymer ?
#
loop_
_entity_poly.entity_id
_entity_poly.type
_entity_poly.pdbx_seq_one_letter_code
_entity_poly.pdbx_strand_id
1 'polypeptide(L)'
;ASSPTAASHLDGANDLHGRDAYWSFVQRYRDAFPDLELTVEDTVSEGDKIVLRVTLRGTHEGPVLDVDPTGRRIDVARMVIHHVDDGRIVETGMVEDTVRLLHQLGAPATSITL
;
A
#
# COMPACT_ATOMS: atom_id res chain seq x y z
N ALA A 1 24.97 -9.15 0.46
CA ALA A 1 25.11 -7.77 0.98
C ALA A 1 23.72 -7.15 1.01
N SER A 2 23.30 -6.68 2.17
CA SER A 2 22.01 -6.03 2.41
C SER A 2 22.09 -4.60 1.85
N SER A 3 21.28 -4.26 0.85
CA SER A 3 21.18 -2.88 0.37
C SER A 3 20.44 -2.03 1.42
N PRO A 4 21.05 -0.96 1.96
CA PRO A 4 20.51 -0.19 3.09
C PRO A 4 19.48 0.88 2.71
N THR A 5 19.04 0.97 1.46
CA THR A 5 18.20 2.08 0.96
C THR A 5 17.05 1.53 0.14
N ALA A 6 16.05 0.97 0.82
CA ALA A 6 14.70 0.92 0.29
C ALA A 6 13.91 2.00 1.03
N ALA A 7 13.78 3.18 0.44
CA ALA A 7 12.83 4.17 0.92
C ALA A 7 11.48 3.87 0.26
N SER A 8 10.40 3.82 1.02
CA SER A 8 9.07 3.83 0.43
C SER A 8 8.31 5.06 0.88
N HIS A 9 7.96 5.90 -0.09
CA HIS A 9 7.15 7.11 0.12
C HIS A 9 5.68 6.69 0.11
N LEU A 10 5.06 6.67 1.28
CA LEU A 10 3.61 6.58 1.40
C LEU A 10 3.07 8.01 1.33
N ASP A 11 2.06 8.27 0.49
CA ASP A 11 1.35 9.56 0.53
C ASP A 11 0.93 9.90 1.97
N GLY A 12 1.52 10.98 2.51
CA GLY A 12 1.38 11.42 3.90
C GLY A 12 2.60 11.12 4.77
N ALA A 13 3.64 11.94 4.66
CA ALA A 13 4.67 12.25 5.67
C ALA A 13 5.38 11.11 6.45
N ASN A 14 5.28 9.85 6.03
CA ASN A 14 5.98 8.73 6.66
C ASN A 14 6.77 7.91 5.64
N ASP A 15 8.00 8.35 5.39
CA ASP A 15 8.97 7.56 4.64
C ASP A 15 9.33 6.31 5.46
N LEU A 16 8.88 5.13 5.01
CA LEU A 16 9.36 3.88 5.59
C LEU A 16 10.77 3.62 5.06
N HIS A 17 11.69 3.37 5.98
CA HIS A 17 13.09 3.15 5.65
C HIS A 17 13.50 1.71 5.95
N GLY A 18 13.99 1.05 4.91
CA GLY A 18 14.54 -0.29 5.00
C GLY A 18 13.50 -1.40 4.88
N ARG A 19 14.03 -2.60 4.70
CA ARG A 19 13.27 -3.82 4.42
C ARG A 19 12.25 -4.15 5.50
N ASP A 20 12.61 -3.97 6.77
CA ASP A 20 11.77 -4.39 7.89
C ASP A 20 10.56 -3.47 8.05
N ALA A 21 10.73 -2.17 7.83
CA ALA A 21 9.64 -1.21 7.85
C ALA A 21 8.65 -1.48 6.70
N TYR A 22 9.15 -1.73 5.49
CA TYR A 22 8.32 -2.14 4.35
C TYR A 22 7.55 -3.44 4.63
N TRP A 23 8.22 -4.47 5.16
CA TRP A 23 7.55 -5.73 5.48
C TRP A 23 6.50 -5.59 6.58
N SER A 24 6.76 -4.76 7.59
CA SER A 24 5.79 -4.47 8.66
C SER A 24 4.52 -3.82 8.09
N PHE A 25 4.68 -2.90 7.13
CA PHE A 25 3.56 -2.30 6.41
C PHE A 25 2.76 -3.34 5.61
N VAL A 26 3.45 -4.20 4.85
CA VAL A 26 2.80 -5.28 4.07
C VAL A 26 2.06 -6.25 4.99
N GLN A 27 2.68 -6.63 6.11
CA GLN A 27 2.05 -7.51 7.11
C GLN A 27 0.79 -6.89 7.69
N ARG A 28 0.82 -5.60 8.09
CA ARG A 28 -0.35 -4.91 8.60
C ARG A 28 -1.54 -4.94 7.61
N TYR A 29 -1.29 -4.76 6.32
CA TYR A 29 -2.34 -4.87 5.30
C TYR A 29 -2.87 -6.30 5.15
N ARG A 30 -2.01 -7.31 5.20
CA ARG A 30 -2.45 -8.71 5.13
C ARG A 30 -3.21 -9.15 6.38
N ASP A 31 -2.83 -8.65 7.55
CA ASP A 31 -3.53 -8.94 8.80
C ASP A 31 -4.91 -8.25 8.81
N ALA A 32 -5.01 -7.04 8.24
CA ALA A 32 -6.29 -6.35 8.07
C ALA A 32 -7.22 -7.00 7.06
N PHE A 33 -6.65 -7.61 6.02
CA PHE A 33 -7.36 -8.27 4.92
C PHE A 33 -6.76 -9.67 4.66
N PRO A 34 -7.13 -10.71 5.42
CA PRO A 34 -6.52 -12.05 5.30
C PRO A 34 -6.74 -12.73 3.94
N ASP A 35 -7.80 -12.34 3.24
CA ASP A 35 -8.18 -12.77 1.89
C ASP A 35 -7.77 -11.75 0.80
N LEU A 36 -6.79 -10.89 1.08
CA LEU A 36 -6.38 -9.82 0.16
C LEU A 36 -5.88 -10.35 -1.19
N GLU A 37 -6.57 -9.96 -2.24
CA GLU A 37 -6.18 -10.13 -3.63
C GLU A 37 -5.70 -8.80 -4.22
N LEU A 38 -4.60 -8.86 -4.98
CA LEU A 38 -4.07 -7.73 -5.74
C LEU A 38 -4.14 -8.05 -7.23
N THR A 39 -4.81 -7.21 -8.00
CA THR A 39 -4.86 -7.29 -9.46
C THR A 39 -4.06 -6.15 -10.06
N VAL A 40 -3.01 -6.47 -10.82
CA VAL A 40 -2.31 -5.46 -11.63
C VAL A 40 -3.15 -5.16 -12.87
N GLU A 41 -3.67 -3.94 -12.93
CA GLU A 41 -4.57 -3.49 -13.99
C GLU A 41 -3.81 -2.84 -15.15
N ASP A 42 -2.65 -2.25 -14.86
CA ASP A 42 -1.79 -1.60 -15.84
C ASP A 42 -0.34 -1.58 -15.37
N THR A 43 0.59 -1.52 -16.32
CA THR A 43 2.03 -1.44 -16.07
C THR A 43 2.71 -0.61 -17.15
N VAL A 44 3.44 0.41 -16.70
CA VAL A 44 4.31 1.23 -17.55
C VAL A 44 5.73 1.13 -17.02
N SER A 45 6.70 0.94 -17.91
CA SER A 45 8.12 0.99 -17.56
C SER A 45 8.85 1.95 -18.48
N GLU A 46 9.65 2.83 -17.86
CA GLU A 46 10.47 3.81 -18.56
C GLU A 46 11.74 4.06 -17.75
N GLY A 47 12.91 3.87 -18.37
CA GLY A 47 14.20 4.04 -17.70
C GLY A 47 14.35 3.10 -16.49
N ASP A 48 14.61 3.71 -15.32
CA ASP A 48 14.76 3.05 -14.03
C ASP A 48 13.43 2.92 -13.26
N LYS A 49 12.29 3.24 -13.89
CA LYS A 49 10.98 3.24 -13.21
C LYS A 49 10.04 2.17 -13.74
N ILE A 50 9.25 1.64 -12.81
CA ILE A 50 8.09 0.79 -13.09
C ILE A 50 6.89 1.39 -12.35
N VAL A 51 5.84 1.74 -13.09
CA VAL A 51 4.58 2.25 -12.55
C VAL A 51 3.52 1.18 -12.70
N LEU A 52 2.83 0.87 -11.62
CA LEU A 52 1.74 -0.09 -11.56
C LEU A 52 0.45 0.62 -11.15
N ARG A 53 -0.65 0.32 -11.84
CA ARG A 53 -1.99 0.57 -11.33
C ARG A 53 -2.55 -0.76 -10.84
N VAL A 54 -2.96 -0.81 -9.58
CA VAL A 54 -3.34 -2.04 -8.88
C VAL A 54 -4.71 -1.85 -8.24
N THR A 55 -5.55 -2.89 -8.29
CA THR A 55 -6.78 -2.97 -7.49
C THR A 55 -6.58 -3.95 -6.33
N LEU A 56 -6.93 -3.54 -5.12
CA LEU A 56 -6.93 -4.33 -3.91
C LEU A 56 -8.35 -4.75 -3.56
N ARG A 57 -8.57 -6.04 -3.29
CA ARG A 57 -9.86 -6.60 -2.87
C ARG A 57 -9.66 -7.50 -1.67
N GLY A 58 -10.53 -7.40 -0.68
CA GLY A 58 -10.45 -8.24 0.53
C GLY A 58 -11.56 -7.91 1.51
N THR A 59 -11.63 -8.67 2.58
CA THR A 59 -12.57 -8.57 3.69
C THR A 59 -11.85 -8.00 4.91
N HIS A 60 -12.39 -6.94 5.50
CA HIS A 60 -11.79 -6.26 6.63
C HIS A 60 -11.97 -7.06 7.94
N GLU A 61 -10.96 -7.87 8.29
CA GLU A 61 -10.97 -8.78 9.45
C GLU A 61 -9.94 -8.43 10.53
N GLY A 62 -9.04 -7.48 10.26
CA GLY A 62 -8.12 -6.90 11.24
C GLY A 62 -8.04 -5.37 11.13
N PRO A 63 -7.41 -4.68 12.10
CA PRO A 63 -7.44 -3.22 12.18
C PRO A 63 -6.58 -2.53 11.10
N VAL A 64 -7.09 -1.46 10.50
CA VAL A 64 -6.36 -0.63 9.52
C VAL A 64 -6.77 0.84 9.62
N LEU A 65 -5.82 1.78 9.48
CA LEU A 65 -6.09 3.23 9.56
C LEU A 65 -6.97 3.65 10.76
N ASP A 66 -6.70 3.07 11.93
CA ASP A 66 -7.47 3.26 13.17
C ASP A 66 -8.96 2.89 13.09
N VAL A 67 -9.32 2.02 12.14
CA VAL A 67 -10.64 1.42 12.01
C VAL A 67 -10.59 -0.03 12.47
N ASP A 68 -11.45 -0.39 13.43
CA ASP A 68 -11.65 -1.76 13.89
C ASP A 68 -12.27 -2.64 12.79
N PRO A 69 -12.03 -3.97 12.80
CA PRO A 69 -12.52 -4.87 11.76
C PRO A 69 -14.05 -4.80 11.59
N THR A 70 -14.50 -4.63 10.36
CA THR A 70 -15.92 -4.38 10.04
C THR A 70 -16.60 -5.52 9.30
N GLY A 71 -15.85 -6.53 8.85
CA GLY A 71 -16.35 -7.63 8.01
C GLY A 71 -16.81 -7.20 6.62
N ARG A 72 -16.54 -5.94 6.22
CA ARG A 72 -16.92 -5.40 4.92
C ARG A 72 -15.88 -5.75 3.87
N ARG A 73 -16.34 -5.95 2.64
CA ARG A 73 -15.45 -6.08 1.47
C ARG A 73 -15.01 -4.73 0.96
N ILE A 74 -13.76 -4.68 0.53
CA ILE A 74 -13.17 -3.53 -0.15
C ILE A 74 -12.87 -3.85 -1.62
N ASP A 75 -12.86 -2.80 -2.44
CA ASP A 75 -12.35 -2.76 -3.80
C ASP A 75 -11.77 -1.36 -3.99
N VAL A 76 -10.44 -1.23 -3.89
CA VAL A 76 -9.72 0.04 -3.77
C VAL A 76 -8.57 0.09 -4.76
N ALA A 77 -8.40 1.22 -5.44
CA ALA A 77 -7.31 1.43 -6.38
C ALA A 77 -6.07 1.98 -5.67
N ARG A 78 -4.90 1.54 -6.13
CA ARG A 78 -3.58 2.02 -5.72
C ARG A 78 -2.70 2.22 -6.94
N MET A 79 -1.88 3.27 -6.93
CA MET A 79 -0.77 3.44 -7.87
C MET A 79 0.55 3.25 -7.12
N VAL A 80 1.48 2.52 -7.73
CA VAL A 80 2.79 2.24 -7.15
C VAL A 80 3.85 2.61 -8.17
N ILE A 81 4.89 3.33 -7.74
CA ILE A 81 6.05 3.65 -8.55
C ILE A 81 7.26 3.02 -7.89
N HIS A 82 7.88 2.06 -8.57
CA HIS A 82 9.16 1.49 -8.17
C HIS A 82 10.31 2.18 -8.91
N HIS A 83 11.35 2.56 -8.18
CA HIS A 83 12.66 2.84 -8.76
C HIS A 83 13.53 1.59 -8.68
N VAL A 84 14.25 1.29 -9.76
CA VAL A 84 15.01 0.07 -9.94
C VAL A 84 16.48 0.40 -10.23
N ASP A 85 17.39 -0.16 -9.42
CA ASP A 85 18.84 -0.09 -9.64
C ASP A 85 19.44 -1.50 -9.55
N ASP A 86 20.35 -1.84 -10.47
CA ASP A 86 20.94 -3.18 -10.63
C ASP A 86 19.90 -4.32 -10.56
N GLY A 87 18.77 -4.14 -11.26
CA GLY A 87 17.66 -5.11 -11.30
C GLY A 87 16.92 -5.29 -9.97
N ARG A 88 17.11 -4.41 -8.99
CA ARG A 88 16.45 -4.46 -7.68
C ARG A 88 15.64 -3.19 -7.44
N ILE A 89 14.49 -3.35 -6.78
CA ILE A 89 13.70 -2.20 -6.32
C ILE A 89 14.46 -1.52 -5.17
N VAL A 90 14.82 -0.25 -5.35
CA VAL A 90 15.51 0.60 -4.37
C VAL A 90 14.61 1.69 -3.79
N GLU A 91 13.47 1.95 -4.41
CA GLU A 91 12.47 2.87 -3.87
C GLU A 91 11.07 2.43 -4.27
N THR A 92 10.07 2.73 -3.43
CA THR A 92 8.66 2.49 -3.74
C THR A 92 7.79 3.64 -3.27
N GLY A 93 7.33 4.48 -4.19
CA GLY A 93 6.25 5.44 -3.91
C GLY A 93 4.87 4.78 -4.09
N MET A 94 3.89 5.12 -3.28
CA MET A 94 2.50 4.73 -3.54
C MET A 94 1.46 5.79 -3.18
N VAL A 95 0.37 5.77 -3.94
CA VAL A 95 -0.85 6.53 -3.71
C VAL A 95 -2.01 5.55 -3.63
N GLU A 96 -2.87 5.67 -2.63
CA GLU A 96 -4.07 4.85 -2.47
C GLU A 96 -5.33 5.71 -2.45
N ASP A 97 -6.43 5.19 -2.97
CA ASP A 97 -7.76 5.79 -2.82
C ASP A 97 -8.30 5.59 -1.40
N THR A 98 -7.64 6.23 -0.43
CA THR A 98 -7.93 6.13 0.99
C THR A 98 -9.34 6.62 1.33
N VAL A 99 -9.86 7.58 0.57
CA VAL A 99 -11.24 8.07 0.74
C VAL A 99 -12.25 6.96 0.44
N ARG A 100 -12.06 6.25 -0.69
CA ARG A 100 -12.90 5.10 -1.02
C ARG A 100 -12.74 3.96 -0.02
N LEU A 101 -11.52 3.70 0.43
CA LEU A 101 -11.26 2.71 1.48
C LEU A 101 -12.09 3.02 2.74
N LEU A 102 -11.91 4.21 3.33
CA LEU A 102 -12.62 4.61 4.55
C LEU A 102 -14.14 4.58 4.36
N HIS A 103 -14.64 5.06 3.22
CA HIS A 103 -16.06 4.98 2.89
C HIS A 103 -16.57 3.53 2.86
N GLN A 104 -15.83 2.60 2.23
CA GLN A 104 -16.20 1.17 2.19
C GLN A 104 -16.10 0.52 3.58
N LEU A 105 -15.19 0.97 4.44
CA LEU A 105 -15.11 0.54 5.83
C LEU A 105 -16.20 1.15 6.72
N GLY A 106 -16.90 2.20 6.25
CA GLY A 106 -17.89 2.93 7.03
C GLY A 106 -17.28 3.92 8.04
N ALA A 107 -16.02 4.28 7.84
CA ALA A 107 -15.30 5.27 8.66
C ALA A 107 -15.38 6.67 8.02
N PRO A 108 -15.48 7.74 8.83
CA PRO A 108 -15.42 9.11 8.30
C PRO A 108 -14.00 9.43 7.80
N ALA A 109 -13.89 10.25 6.75
CA ALA A 109 -12.59 10.65 6.20
C ALA A 109 -11.70 11.42 7.20
N THR A 110 -12.28 11.98 8.27
CA THR A 110 -11.59 12.66 9.36
C THR A 110 -10.92 11.70 10.36
N SER A 111 -11.08 10.39 10.19
CA SER A 111 -10.45 9.40 11.09
C SER A 111 -8.93 9.28 10.94
N ILE A 112 -8.33 9.89 9.91
CA ILE A 112 -6.86 9.90 9.77
C ILE A 112 -6.29 11.06 10.58
N THR A 113 -5.48 10.74 11.58
CA THR A 113 -4.54 11.73 12.14
C THR A 113 -3.36 11.82 11.17
N LEU A 114 -3.22 12.96 10.49
CA LEU A 114 -2.07 13.30 9.64
C LEU A 114 -0.86 13.71 10.49
#